data_AF-A0AAX6NEP6-F1
#
_entry.id   AF-A0AAX6NEP6-F1
#
_cell.length_a   1.000
_cell.length_b   1.000
_cell.length_c   1.000
_cell.angle_alpha   90.00
_cell.angle_beta   90.00
_cell.angle_gamma   90.00
#
_symmetry.space_group_name_H-M   'P 1'
#
loop_
_entity.id
_entity.type
_entity.pdbx_description
1 polymer ?
#
loop_
_entity_poly.entity_id
_entity_poly.type
_entity_poly.pdbx_seq_one_letter_code
_entity_poly.pdbx_strand_id
1 'polypeptide(L)'
;MEQLYLALKRERLILRDPVKYGEKGEVILLEVDRKGVTSTVSIETFKELFSDVLDNPTYEALSGTHTFFLEGKQHTMTAKEMGYQEHFD
;
A
#
# COMPACT_ATOMS: atom_id res chain seq x y z
N MET A 1 -4.37 -13.03 7.72
CA MET A 1 -5.34 -11.91 7.60
C MET A 1 -5.25 -10.98 8.78
N GLU A 2 -5.42 -11.48 10.00
CA GLU A 2 -5.41 -10.67 11.23
C GLU A 2 -4.06 -9.97 11.49
N GLN A 3 -2.94 -10.65 11.21
CA GLN A 3 -1.58 -10.08 11.39
C GLN A 3 -1.30 -8.88 10.46
N LEU A 4 -1.59 -9.00 9.15
CA LEU A 4 -1.45 -7.88 8.21
C LEU A 4 -2.29 -6.68 8.65
N TYR A 5 -3.56 -6.91 9.03
CA TYR A 5 -4.44 -5.82 9.45
C TYR A 5 -3.94 -5.13 10.73
N LEU A 6 -3.42 -5.90 11.69
CA LEU A 6 -2.78 -5.35 12.89
C LEU A 6 -1.53 -4.52 12.54
N ALA A 7 -0.70 -4.99 11.62
CA ALA A 7 0.49 -4.29 11.18
C ALA A 7 0.13 -2.99 10.45
N LEU A 8 -0.78 -3.02 9.48
CA LEU A 8 -1.28 -1.85 8.78
C LEU A 8 -1.91 -0.82 9.73
N LYS A 9 -2.66 -1.29 10.74
CA LYS A 9 -3.25 -0.42 11.78
C LYS A 9 -2.17 0.21 12.66
N ARG A 10 -1.12 -0.54 13.02
CA ARG A 10 0.03 -0.05 13.80
C ARG A 10 0.76 1.07 13.06
N GLU A 11 0.96 0.90 11.76
CA GLU A 11 1.62 1.88 10.88
C GLU A 11 0.66 2.99 10.37
N ARG A 12 -0.60 2.99 10.82
CA ARG A 12 -1.64 3.98 10.43
C ARG A 12 -1.89 4.04 8.92
N LEU A 13 -1.68 2.93 8.23
CA LEU A 13 -1.85 2.84 6.77
C LEU A 13 -3.29 2.55 6.34
N ILE A 14 -4.22 2.29 7.26
CA ILE A 14 -5.62 2.03 6.92
C ILE A 14 -6.39 3.35 6.95
N LEU A 15 -6.91 3.75 5.79
CA LEU A 15 -7.89 4.83 5.69
C LEU A 15 -9.29 4.24 5.61
N ARG A 16 -10.21 4.80 6.41
CA ARG A 16 -11.61 4.37 6.42
C ARG A 16 -12.55 5.51 6.06
N ASP A 17 -13.20 5.40 4.91
CA ASP A 17 -14.23 6.31 4.43
C ASP A 17 -15.19 5.55 3.47
N PRO A 18 -16.37 5.12 3.95
CA PRO A 18 -17.35 4.41 3.13
C PRO A 18 -17.93 5.23 1.98
N VAL A 19 -17.94 6.56 2.09
CA VAL A 19 -18.45 7.45 1.04
C VAL A 19 -17.43 7.58 -0.09
N LYS A 20 -16.14 7.66 0.26
CA LYS A 20 -15.04 7.79 -0.70
C LYS A 20 -14.58 6.45 -1.30
N TYR A 21 -14.63 5.36 -0.53
CA TYR A 21 -14.01 4.07 -0.88
C TYR A 21 -14.98 2.88 -1.05
N GLY A 22 -16.30 3.10 -1.01
CA GLY A 22 -17.31 2.08 -1.31
C GLY A 22 -17.61 1.09 -0.17
N GLU A 23 -18.20 -0.07 -0.48
CA GLU A 23 -18.79 -1.02 0.49
C GLU A 23 -17.84 -1.46 1.61
N LYS A 24 -16.57 -1.72 1.31
CA LYS A 24 -15.58 -2.07 2.35
C LYS A 24 -15.17 -0.86 3.17
N GLY A 25 -15.22 0.32 2.56
CA GLY A 25 -14.87 1.60 3.16
C GLY A 25 -13.43 1.68 3.63
N GLU A 26 -12.55 0.74 3.31
CA GLU A 26 -11.17 0.65 3.79
C GLU A 26 -10.20 0.52 2.61
N VAL A 27 -9.18 1.38 2.59
CA VAL A 27 -8.07 1.33 1.63
C VAL A 27 -6.74 1.46 2.38
N ILE A 28 -5.67 1.04 1.72
CA ILE A 28 -4.31 1.18 2.24
C ILE A 28 -3.68 2.44 1.63
N LEU A 29 -3.19 3.32 2.50
CA LEU A 29 -2.44 4.52 2.17
C LEU A 29 -1.02 4.14 1.77
N LEU A 30 -0.60 4.55 0.57
CA LEU A 30 0.77 4.41 0.10
C LEU A 30 1.56 5.69 0.39
N GLU A 31 1.04 6.86 0.02
CA GLU A 31 1.71 8.15 0.24
C GLU A 31 0.70 9.29 0.37
N VAL A 32 1.17 10.43 0.89
CA VAL A 32 0.49 11.71 0.81
C VAL A 32 1.44 12.68 0.10
N ASP A 33 1.04 13.20 -1.06
CA ASP A 33 1.87 14.13 -1.79
C ASP A 33 1.97 15.50 -1.09
N ARG A 34 2.86 16.37 -1.57
CA ARG A 34 3.07 17.73 -1.02
C ARG A 34 1.83 18.64 -1.07
N LYS A 35 0.79 18.25 -1.81
CA LYS A 35 -0.48 18.96 -1.90
C LYS A 35 -1.56 18.33 -1.01
N GLY A 36 -1.23 17.30 -0.24
CA GLY A 36 -2.16 16.57 0.62
C GLY A 36 -3.00 15.53 -0.13
N VAL A 37 -2.63 15.17 -1.37
CA VAL A 37 -3.35 14.15 -2.16
C VAL A 37 -2.88 12.76 -1.71
N THR A 38 -3.83 11.92 -1.32
CA THR A 38 -3.57 10.55 -0.88
C THR A 38 -3.51 9.59 -2.07
N SER A 39 -2.41 8.85 -2.20
CA SER A 39 -2.32 7.68 -3.08
C SER A 39 -2.72 6.44 -2.29
N THR A 40 -3.72 5.70 -2.77
CA THR A 40 -4.32 4.58 -2.03
C THR A 40 -4.58 3.38 -2.92
N VAL A 41 -4.53 2.17 -2.35
CA VAL A 41 -4.87 0.90 -3.02
C VAL A 41 -5.85 0.08 -2.20
N SER A 42 -6.56 -0.85 -2.85
CA SER A 42 -7.38 -1.84 -2.14
C SER A 42 -6.51 -2.82 -1.36
N ILE A 43 -7.10 -3.50 -0.38
CA ILE A 43 -6.43 -4.56 0.38
C ILE A 43 -6.01 -5.72 -0.54
N GLU A 44 -6.82 -6.04 -1.56
CA GLU A 44 -6.48 -7.07 -2.55
C GLU A 44 -5.23 -6.68 -3.34
N THR A 45 -5.24 -5.48 -3.94
CA THR A 45 -4.11 -4.98 -4.74
C THR A 45 -2.85 -4.85 -3.89
N PHE A 46 -2.98 -4.44 -2.63
CA PHE A 46 -1.83 -4.37 -1.73
C PHE A 46 -1.17 -5.73 -1.52
N LYS A 47 -1.96 -6.79 -1.31
CA LYS A 47 -1.41 -8.14 -1.12
C LYS A 47 -0.68 -8.66 -2.34
N GLU A 48 -1.17 -8.32 -3.52
CA GLU A 48 -0.55 -8.71 -4.78
C GLU A 48 0.77 -7.96 -4.97
N LEU A 49 0.77 -6.63 -4.82
CA LEU A 49 1.92 -5.78 -5.11
C LEU A 49 3.02 -5.81 -4.02
N PHE A 50 2.63 -5.99 -2.76
CA PHE A 50 3.51 -5.87 -1.59
C PHE A 50 3.61 -7.16 -0.79
N SER A 51 3.53 -8.30 -1.50
CA SER A 51 3.58 -9.64 -0.91
C SER A 51 4.83 -9.90 -0.06
N ASP A 52 5.91 -9.18 -0.34
CA ASP A 52 7.22 -9.23 0.29
C ASP A 52 7.31 -8.47 1.63
N VAL A 53 6.36 -7.57 1.92
CA VAL A 53 6.37 -6.72 3.12
C VAL A 53 5.10 -6.85 3.96
N LEU A 54 4.26 -7.85 3.72
CA LEU A 54 2.98 -8.02 4.43
C LEU A 54 3.10 -8.14 5.96
N ASP A 55 4.21 -8.71 6.43
CA ASP A 55 4.44 -8.90 7.87
C ASP A 55 4.90 -7.60 8.56
N ASN A 56 5.49 -6.67 7.80
CA ASN A 56 5.98 -5.40 8.33
C ASN A 56 5.89 -4.27 7.28
N PRO A 57 4.66 -3.82 6.95
CA PRO A 57 4.42 -2.82 5.92
C PRO A 57 4.67 -1.41 6.48
N THR A 58 5.92 -1.05 6.78
CA THR A 58 6.27 0.31 7.17
C THR A 58 6.40 1.20 5.94
N TYR A 59 6.33 2.53 6.10
CA TYR A 59 6.60 3.45 4.99
C TYR A 59 7.99 3.23 4.36
N GLU A 60 9.00 2.97 5.19
CA GLU A 60 10.34 2.60 4.71
C GLU A 60 10.31 1.31 3.88
N ALA A 61 9.58 0.29 4.32
CA ALA A 61 9.44 -0.96 3.57
C ALA A 61 8.72 -0.74 2.23
N LEU A 62 7.65 0.07 2.21
CA LEU A 62 6.91 0.43 1.01
C LEU A 62 7.71 1.31 0.05
N SER A 63 8.67 2.09 0.55
CA SER A 63 9.56 2.89 -0.31
C SER A 63 10.60 2.05 -1.07
N GLY A 64 10.68 0.76 -0.77
CA GLY A 64 11.68 -0.14 -1.29
C GLY A 64 11.45 -0.57 -2.74
N THR A 65 12.23 -1.59 -3.11
CA THR A 65 12.01 -2.34 -4.35
C THR A 65 11.14 -3.54 -4.04
N HIS A 66 10.03 -3.68 -4.76
CA HIS A 66 9.07 -4.75 -4.56
C HIS A 66 9.12 -5.75 -5.69
N THR A 67 8.94 -7.02 -5.32
CA THR A 67 8.82 -8.10 -6.28
C THR A 67 7.47 -8.77 -6.13
N PHE A 68 6.69 -8.78 -7.21
CA PHE A 68 5.34 -9.34 -7.23
C PHE A 68 5.03 -10.08 -8.53
N PHE A 69 3.97 -10.87 -8.50
CA PHE A 69 3.48 -11.58 -9.69
C PHE A 69 2.22 -10.90 -10.21
N LEU A 70 2.25 -10.51 -11.49
CA LEU A 70 1.11 -9.95 -12.20
C LEU A 70 0.93 -10.73 -13.50
N GLU A 71 -0.28 -11.23 -13.74
CA GLU A 71 -0.61 -12.02 -14.96
C GLU A 71 0.35 -13.19 -15.23
N GLY A 72 0.84 -13.84 -14.17
CA GLY A 72 1.76 -14.98 -14.26
C GLY A 72 3.21 -14.60 -14.59
N LYS A 73 3.55 -13.30 -14.62
CA LYS A 73 4.92 -12.80 -14.77
C LYS A 73 5.38 -12.17 -13.47
N GLN A 74 6.65 -12.38 -13.16
CA GLN A 74 7.31 -11.71 -12.05
C GLN A 74 7.77 -10.33 -12.48
N HIS A 75 7.49 -9.32 -11.67
CA HIS A 75 7.91 -7.94 -11.85
C HIS A 75 8.71 -7.52 -10.62
N THR A 76 9.78 -6.76 -10.86
CA THR A 76 10.55 -6.09 -9.81
C THR A 76 10.52 -4.60 -10.14
N MET A 77 9.95 -3.79 -9.25
CA MET A 77 9.73 -2.37 -9.46
C MET A 77 9.99 -1.59 -8.17
N THR A 78 10.57 -0.41 -8.31
CA THR A 78 10.68 0.59 -7.24
C THR A 78 9.33 1.26 -6.99
N ALA A 79 9.13 1.84 -5.80
CA ALA A 79 7.96 2.68 -5.50
C ALA A 79 7.68 3.74 -6.58
N LYS A 80 8.75 4.39 -7.08
CA LYS A 80 8.68 5.34 -8.19
C LYS A 80 8.15 4.74 -9.49
N GLU A 81 8.61 3.55 -9.87
CA GLU A 81 8.11 2.86 -11.08
C GLU A 81 6.66 2.40 -10.92
N MET A 82 6.24 2.10 -9.68
CA MET A 82 4.86 1.78 -9.34
C MET A 82 3.94 3.02 -9.30
N GLY A 83 4.52 4.24 -9.41
CA GLY A 83 3.77 5.47 -9.62
C GLY A 83 3.58 6.37 -8.39
N TYR A 84 4.35 6.16 -7.32
CA TYR A 84 4.33 7.03 -6.14
C TYR A 84 5.73 7.52 -5.74
N GLN A 85 5.82 8.70 -5.14
CA GLN A 85 7.03 9.53 -5.05
C GLN A 85 7.88 9.30 -3.80
N GLU A 86 7.57 8.25 -3.01
CA GLU A 86 8.24 7.98 -1.73
C GLU A 86 8.11 9.17 -0.75
N HIS A 87 7.03 9.96 -0.86
CA HIS A 87 6.77 11.09 0.01
C HIS A 87 5.96 10.63 1.22
N PHE A 88 6.69 10.45 2.32
CA PHE A 88 6.14 10.10 3.63
C PHE A 88 6.43 11.26 4.58
N ASP A 89 5.68 12.35 4.44
CA ASP A 89 5.75 13.50 5.35
C ASP A 89 4.78 13.29 6.54
#